data_AF-A0A959XUZ0-F1
#
_entry.id   AF-A0A959XUZ0-F1
#
_cell.length_a   1.000
_cell.length_b   1.000
_cell.length_c   1.000
_cell.angle_alpha   90.00
_cell.angle_beta   90.00
_cell.angle_gamma   90.00
#
_symmetry.space_group_name_H-M   'P 1'
#
loop_
_entity.id
_entity.type
_entity.pdbx_description
1 polymer ?
#
loop_
_entity_poly.entity_id
_entity_poly.type
_entity_poly.pdbx_seq_one_letter_code
_entity_poly.pdbx_strand_id
1 'polypeptide(L)'
;MNAFRTTWIPAMLCLALIGGLSSCNKNNNPAGAKVKQPFSGNKYESNAAWFRGTGVGVSQAQNIARSKADLDAKNQLAAQVKTNIRAVTDQYLGQTENVNAADVADKFQTLVREVMDTEIADLRKFDEELRFNETTKDYTMYVAYEIKKNAMFRFMKKQA
;
A
#
# COMPACT_ATOMS: atom_id res chain seq x y z
N MET A 1 -11.06 40.71 72.42
CA MET A 1 -11.07 40.78 70.95
C MET A 1 -9.64 40.60 70.47
N ASN A 2 -9.46 39.87 69.36
CA ASN A 2 -8.25 39.72 68.53
C ASN A 2 -7.32 38.53 68.86
N ALA A 3 -7.72 37.33 68.42
CA ALA A 3 -6.80 36.21 68.19
C ALA A 3 -7.20 35.33 66.99
N PHE A 4 -7.86 35.90 65.96
CA PHE A 4 -8.42 35.11 64.85
C PHE A 4 -8.01 35.58 63.44
N ARG A 5 -6.98 36.42 63.29
CA ARG A 5 -6.62 37.00 61.99
C ARG A 5 -5.22 36.65 61.45
N THR A 6 -4.45 35.78 62.10
CA THR A 6 -3.02 35.59 61.76
C THR A 6 -2.62 34.18 61.28
N THR A 7 -3.54 33.23 61.12
CA THR A 7 -3.21 31.84 60.70
C THR A 7 -3.52 31.50 59.23
N TRP A 8 -4.02 32.46 58.45
CA TRP A 8 -4.46 32.23 57.05
C TRP A 8 -3.40 32.52 55.97
N ILE A 9 -2.19 32.94 56.35
CA ILE A 9 -1.11 33.26 55.40
C ILE A 9 -0.12 32.09 55.18
N PRO A 10 0.21 31.20 56.15
CA PRO A 10 1.16 30.11 55.88
C PRO A 10 0.54 28.93 55.12
N ALA A 11 -0.79 28.75 55.18
CA ALA A 11 -1.49 27.64 54.53
C ALA A 11 -1.57 27.80 52.99
N MET A 12 -1.40 29.02 52.48
CA MET A 12 -1.49 29.35 51.04
C MET A 12 -0.13 29.36 50.34
N LEU A 13 0.97 29.03 51.03
CA LEU A 13 2.32 28.96 50.45
C LEU A 13 2.80 27.50 50.26
N CYS A 14 2.23 26.53 50.98
CA CYS A 14 2.56 25.11 50.80
C CYS A 14 1.79 24.44 49.65
N LEU A 15 0.70 25.04 49.14
CA LEU A 15 -0.10 24.47 48.05
C LEU A 15 0.40 24.86 46.65
N ALA A 16 1.40 25.76 46.56
CA ALA A 16 1.94 26.24 45.29
C ALA A 16 3.14 25.43 44.76
N LEU A 17 3.59 24.38 45.47
CA LEU A 17 4.82 23.63 45.15
C LEU A 17 4.61 22.20 44.64
N ILE A 18 3.38 21.77 44.37
CA ILE A 18 3.07 20.39 43.92
C ILE A 18 2.61 20.34 42.43
N GLY A 19 2.37 21.49 41.79
CA GLY A 19 1.88 21.55 40.40
C GLY A 19 2.93 21.38 39.28
N GLY A 20 4.15 20.92 39.61
CA GLY A 20 5.33 21.15 38.78
C GLY A 20 5.93 19.94 38.06
N LEU A 21 5.25 18.80 37.91
CA LEU A 21 5.79 17.66 37.12
C LEU A 21 4.66 16.86 36.46
N SER A 22 3.98 17.43 35.47
CA SER A 22 3.29 16.65 34.43
C SER A 22 4.00 16.85 33.11
N SER A 23 5.24 16.36 33.06
CA SER A 23 6.02 16.27 31.83
C SER A 23 5.38 15.23 30.92
N CYS A 24 4.66 15.73 29.91
CA CYS A 24 4.41 15.13 28.60
C CYS A 24 4.54 13.61 28.51
N ASN A 25 3.46 12.89 28.79
CA ASN A 25 3.29 11.53 28.26
C ASN A 25 2.90 11.64 26.78
N LYS A 26 3.86 12.03 25.92
CA LYS A 26 3.72 11.81 24.47
C LYS A 26 3.77 10.31 24.29
N ASN A 27 2.64 9.74 23.91
CA ASN A 27 2.48 8.35 23.52
C ASN A 27 3.37 8.11 22.29
N ASN A 28 4.66 7.84 22.54
CA ASN A 28 5.65 7.61 21.52
C ASN A 28 5.47 6.17 21.03
N ASN A 29 4.43 5.94 20.21
CA ASN A 29 4.37 4.72 19.44
C ASN A 29 5.61 4.70 18.52
N PRO A 30 6.57 3.78 18.70
CA PRO A 30 7.81 3.80 17.92
C PRO A 30 7.57 3.58 16.41
N ALA A 31 6.38 3.09 16.04
CA ALA A 31 5.94 2.94 14.65
C ALA A 31 5.34 4.22 14.03
N GLY A 32 5.25 5.33 14.78
CA GLY A 32 4.65 6.58 14.30
C GLY A 32 3.10 6.55 14.27
N ALA A 33 2.51 7.58 13.66
CA ALA A 33 1.06 7.71 13.50
C ALA A 33 0.55 6.87 12.32
N LYS A 34 -0.57 6.17 12.51
CA LYS A 34 -1.20 5.36 11.44
C LYS A 34 -1.77 6.29 10.37
N VAL A 35 -1.19 6.24 9.17
CA VAL A 35 -1.70 6.97 8.00
C VAL A 35 -2.87 6.19 7.41
N LYS A 36 -4.05 6.80 7.33
CA LYS A 36 -5.22 6.22 6.64
C LYS A 36 -5.02 6.36 5.13
N GLN A 37 -4.74 5.25 4.45
CA GLN A 37 -4.71 5.20 2.99
C GLN A 37 -6.12 4.86 2.45
N PRO A 38 -6.55 5.46 1.33
CA PRO A 38 -7.91 5.27 0.80
C PRO A 38 -8.20 3.84 0.35
N PHE A 39 -7.20 3.14 -0.17
CA PHE A 39 -7.36 1.80 -0.74
C PHE A 39 -6.89 0.70 0.22
N SER A 40 -7.40 0.75 1.44
CA SER A 40 -7.15 -0.26 2.46
C SER A 40 -8.34 -1.20 2.64
N GLY A 41 -8.07 -2.49 2.89
CA GLY A 41 -9.07 -3.51 3.25
C GLY A 41 -9.32 -4.54 2.14
N ASN A 42 -10.12 -5.56 2.47
CA ASN A 42 -10.36 -6.76 1.66
C ASN A 42 -10.84 -6.48 0.21
N LYS A 43 -11.49 -5.33 -0.05
CA LYS A 43 -11.89 -4.93 -1.41
C LYS A 43 -10.67 -4.79 -2.34
N TYR A 44 -9.53 -4.36 -1.83
CA TYR A 44 -8.33 -4.06 -2.59
C TYR A 44 -7.28 -5.17 -2.55
N GLU A 45 -7.52 -6.19 -1.73
CA GLU A 45 -6.64 -7.35 -1.61
C GLU A 45 -6.96 -8.40 -2.69
N SER A 46 -5.91 -9.08 -3.14
CA SER A 46 -6.02 -10.23 -4.04
C SER A 46 -6.73 -11.38 -3.36
N ASN A 47 -7.55 -12.11 -4.13
CA ASN A 47 -8.30 -13.25 -3.64
C ASN A 47 -8.13 -14.46 -4.58
N ALA A 48 -8.90 -15.52 -4.39
CA ALA A 48 -8.80 -16.73 -5.21
C ALA A 48 -9.08 -16.50 -6.70
N ALA A 49 -9.98 -15.56 -7.04
CA ALA A 49 -10.43 -15.34 -8.42
C ALA A 49 -9.75 -14.14 -9.12
N TRP A 50 -9.24 -13.18 -8.34
CA TRP A 50 -8.73 -11.91 -8.84
C TRP A 50 -7.34 -11.60 -8.29
N PHE A 51 -6.44 -11.15 -9.17
CA PHE A 51 -5.27 -10.37 -8.77
C PHE A 51 -5.67 -8.91 -8.66
N ARG A 52 -5.30 -8.25 -7.57
CA ARG A 52 -5.57 -6.84 -7.32
C ARG A 52 -4.29 -6.11 -6.94
N GLY A 53 -4.14 -4.91 -7.46
CA GLY A 53 -3.04 -4.01 -7.12
C GLY A 53 -3.55 -2.59 -7.02
N THR A 54 -3.01 -1.87 -6.06
CA THR A 54 -3.31 -0.46 -5.81
C THR A 54 -2.08 0.35 -6.09
N GLY A 55 -2.22 1.52 -6.69
CA GLY A 55 -1.10 2.39 -7.00
C GLY A 55 -1.33 3.79 -6.49
N VAL A 56 -0.25 4.46 -6.10
CA VAL A 56 -0.27 5.87 -5.71
C VAL A 56 0.74 6.66 -6.52
N GLY A 57 0.34 7.85 -6.96
CA GLY A 57 1.19 8.74 -7.75
C GLY A 57 1.01 10.19 -7.32
N VAL A 58 2.12 10.88 -7.06
CA VAL A 58 2.12 12.30 -6.67
C VAL A 58 2.86 13.13 -7.72
N SER A 59 2.24 14.22 -8.16
CA SER A 59 2.86 15.21 -9.05
C SER A 59 2.07 16.51 -9.09
N GLN A 60 2.74 17.63 -9.36
CA GLN A 60 2.11 18.93 -9.65
C GLN A 60 1.27 18.91 -10.94
N ALA A 61 1.48 17.94 -11.83
CA ALA A 61 0.68 17.75 -13.03
C ALA A 61 -0.24 16.53 -12.88
N GLN A 62 -1.55 16.74 -13.04
CA GLN A 62 -2.58 15.72 -12.83
C GLN A 62 -2.38 14.47 -13.71
N ASN A 63 -2.00 14.66 -14.98
CA ASN A 63 -1.71 13.57 -15.91
C ASN A 63 -0.51 12.73 -15.45
N ILE A 64 0.56 13.37 -14.97
CA ILE A 64 1.76 12.69 -14.47
C ILE A 64 1.45 11.94 -13.18
N ALA A 65 0.67 12.54 -12.26
CA ALA A 65 0.22 11.86 -11.05
C ALA A 65 -0.58 10.59 -11.39
N ARG A 66 -1.48 10.67 -12.37
CA ARG A 66 -2.24 9.51 -12.87
C ARG A 66 -1.33 8.44 -13.46
N SER A 67 -0.44 8.80 -14.38
CA SER A 67 0.48 7.84 -14.98
C SER A 67 1.38 7.15 -13.96
N LYS A 68 1.87 7.89 -12.94
CA LYS A 68 2.63 7.30 -11.83
C LYS A 68 1.81 6.29 -11.04
N ALA A 69 0.57 6.63 -10.69
CA ALA A 69 -0.32 5.73 -9.97
C ALA A 69 -0.64 4.47 -10.80
N ASP A 70 -0.90 4.63 -12.11
CA ASP A 70 -1.15 3.52 -13.02
C ASP A 70 0.05 2.56 -13.09
N LEU A 71 1.27 3.12 -13.23
CA LEU A 71 2.49 2.32 -13.26
C LEU A 71 2.72 1.60 -11.93
N ASP A 72 2.51 2.26 -10.81
CA ASP A 72 2.68 1.66 -9.48
C ASP A 72 1.71 0.48 -9.27
N ALA A 73 0.43 0.64 -9.63
CA ALA A 73 -0.56 -0.43 -9.52
C ALA A 73 -0.22 -1.63 -10.43
N LYS A 74 0.21 -1.37 -11.67
CA LYS A 74 0.66 -2.41 -12.60
C LYS A 74 1.90 -3.12 -12.08
N ASN A 75 2.87 -2.42 -11.50
CA ASN A 75 4.05 -3.02 -10.90
C ASN A 75 3.69 -3.97 -9.75
N GLN A 76 2.76 -3.57 -8.87
CA GLN A 76 2.29 -4.43 -7.79
C GLN A 76 1.57 -5.68 -8.33
N LEU A 77 0.72 -5.53 -9.34
CA LEU A 77 0.08 -6.67 -10.00
C LEU A 77 1.11 -7.61 -10.63
N ALA A 78 2.07 -7.06 -11.38
CA ALA A 78 3.13 -7.83 -12.02
C ALA A 78 3.96 -8.62 -11.00
N ALA A 79 4.29 -8.00 -9.87
CA ALA A 79 5.01 -8.66 -8.78
C ALA A 79 4.22 -9.85 -8.22
N GLN A 80 2.92 -9.68 -7.96
CA GLN A 80 2.05 -10.76 -7.46
C GLN A 80 1.89 -11.89 -8.47
N VAL A 81 1.72 -11.57 -9.74
CA VAL A 81 1.61 -12.58 -10.80
C VAL A 81 2.92 -13.35 -10.92
N LYS A 82 4.05 -12.63 -10.94
CA LYS A 82 5.39 -13.21 -11.03
C LYS A 82 5.65 -14.22 -9.89
N THR A 83 5.32 -13.88 -8.64
CA THR A 83 5.54 -14.80 -7.51
C THR A 83 4.65 -16.03 -7.59
N ASN A 84 3.39 -15.89 -7.99
CA ASN A 84 2.49 -17.04 -8.16
C ASN A 84 2.93 -17.96 -9.30
N ILE A 85 3.33 -17.40 -10.44
CA ILE A 85 3.83 -18.19 -11.58
C ILE A 85 5.14 -18.89 -11.21
N ARG A 86 6.04 -18.20 -10.52
CA ARG A 86 7.29 -18.81 -10.03
C ARG A 86 7.01 -19.98 -9.10
N ALA A 87 6.09 -19.84 -8.15
CA ALA A 87 5.71 -20.93 -7.25
C ALA A 87 5.17 -22.16 -8.02
N VAL A 88 4.34 -21.96 -9.04
CA VAL A 88 3.83 -23.04 -9.90
C VAL A 88 4.95 -23.68 -10.72
N THR A 89 5.89 -22.88 -11.23
CA THR A 89 7.03 -23.34 -12.03
C THR A 89 8.01 -24.13 -11.17
N ASP A 90 8.36 -23.63 -9.98
CA ASP A 90 9.25 -24.30 -9.03
C ASP A 90 8.66 -25.63 -8.57
N GLN A 91 7.34 -25.71 -8.37
CA GLN A 91 6.65 -26.97 -8.07
C GLN A 91 6.71 -27.97 -9.23
N TYR A 92 6.58 -27.51 -10.49
CA TYR A 92 6.66 -28.36 -11.68
C TYR A 92 8.08 -28.89 -11.92
N LEU A 93 9.09 -28.03 -11.75
CA LEU A 93 10.51 -28.36 -11.90
C LEU A 93 11.02 -29.24 -10.74
N GLY A 94 10.53 -29.02 -9.51
CA GLY A 94 10.87 -29.91 -8.39
C GLY A 94 10.43 -31.36 -8.58
N GLN A 95 9.47 -31.62 -9.48
CA GLN A 95 9.04 -32.96 -9.86
C GLN A 95 9.75 -33.51 -11.11
N THR A 96 10.47 -32.67 -11.86
CA THR A 96 11.12 -33.05 -13.11
C THR A 96 12.59 -32.64 -13.04
N GLU A 97 13.52 -33.59 -12.91
CA GLU A 97 14.98 -33.34 -12.91
C GLU A 97 15.51 -32.81 -14.26
N ASN A 98 14.93 -31.75 -14.81
CA ASN A 98 15.22 -31.28 -16.16
C ASN A 98 16.05 -29.99 -16.14
N VAL A 99 17.12 -29.99 -16.94
CA VAL A 99 18.19 -28.99 -17.01
C VAL A 99 17.70 -27.63 -17.56
N ASN A 100 16.46 -27.54 -18.04
CA ASN A 100 15.87 -26.37 -18.71
C ASN A 100 15.03 -25.45 -17.79
N ALA A 101 15.17 -25.58 -16.47
CA ALA A 101 14.45 -24.78 -15.47
C ALA A 101 14.61 -23.26 -15.66
N ALA A 102 15.83 -22.81 -15.96
CA ALA A 102 16.15 -21.40 -16.11
C ALA A 102 15.49 -20.78 -17.35
N ASP A 103 15.58 -21.45 -18.51
CA ASP A 103 14.98 -20.98 -19.76
C ASP A 103 13.46 -20.86 -19.67
N VAL A 104 12.82 -21.80 -18.97
CA VAL A 104 11.38 -21.79 -18.72
C VAL A 104 11.00 -20.61 -17.83
N ALA A 105 11.74 -20.38 -16.74
CA ALA A 105 11.50 -19.24 -15.85
C ALA A 105 11.66 -17.89 -16.56
N ASP A 106 12.65 -17.74 -17.44
CA ASP A 106 12.89 -16.50 -18.19
C ASP A 106 11.81 -16.23 -19.25
N LYS A 107 11.35 -17.28 -19.96
CA LYS A 107 10.19 -17.17 -20.86
C LYS A 107 8.94 -16.73 -20.10
N PHE A 108 8.68 -17.32 -18.92
CA PHE A 108 7.53 -16.92 -18.11
C PHE A 108 7.64 -15.49 -17.58
N GLN A 109 8.83 -15.03 -17.18
CA GLN A 109 9.02 -13.64 -16.76
C GLN A 109 8.75 -12.65 -17.90
N THR A 110 9.16 -13.01 -19.13
CA THR A 110 8.89 -12.21 -20.33
C THR A 110 7.39 -12.17 -20.63
N LEU A 111 6.71 -13.34 -20.62
CA LEU A 111 5.27 -13.44 -20.81
C LEU A 111 4.48 -12.63 -19.77
N VAL A 112 4.90 -12.63 -18.50
CA VAL A 112 4.23 -11.83 -17.46
C VAL A 112 4.35 -10.34 -17.76
N ARG A 113 5.51 -9.85 -18.24
CA ARG A 113 5.64 -8.44 -18.63
C ARG A 113 4.76 -8.12 -19.83
N GLU A 114 4.77 -8.96 -20.86
CA GLU A 114 3.94 -8.76 -22.05
C GLU A 114 2.45 -8.73 -21.71
N VAL A 115 2.00 -9.62 -20.83
CA VAL A 115 0.64 -9.65 -20.29
C VAL A 115 0.30 -8.35 -19.55
N MET A 116 1.23 -7.78 -18.79
CA MET A 116 0.99 -6.54 -18.04
C MET A 116 1.05 -5.28 -18.91
N ASP A 117 1.85 -5.32 -19.97
CA ASP A 117 2.05 -4.22 -20.91
C ASP A 117 0.97 -4.18 -22.00
N THR A 118 0.46 -5.34 -22.41
CA THR A 118 -0.72 -5.40 -23.28
C THR A 118 -1.97 -5.02 -22.52
N GLU A 119 -2.91 -4.37 -23.22
CA GLU A 119 -4.28 -4.24 -22.74
C GLU A 119 -4.91 -5.64 -22.74
N ILE A 120 -4.64 -6.42 -21.69
CA ILE A 120 -5.45 -7.61 -21.44
C ILE A 120 -6.87 -7.10 -21.39
N ALA A 121 -7.74 -7.64 -22.24
CA ALA A 121 -9.16 -7.29 -22.26
C ALA A 121 -9.87 -7.49 -20.89
N ASP A 122 -9.19 -8.11 -19.91
CA ASP A 122 -9.67 -8.38 -18.56
C ASP A 122 -8.86 -7.65 -17.45
N LEU A 123 -7.96 -6.72 -17.79
CA LEU A 123 -7.40 -5.75 -16.84
C LEU A 123 -8.41 -4.61 -16.68
N ARG A 124 -8.98 -4.50 -15.48
CA ARG A 124 -10.01 -3.51 -15.19
C ARG A 124 -9.54 -2.56 -14.10
N LYS A 125 -9.65 -1.26 -14.36
CA LYS A 125 -9.61 -0.24 -13.32
C LYS A 125 -10.98 -0.20 -12.65
N PHE A 126 -11.06 -0.53 -11.35
CA PHE A 126 -12.33 -0.62 -10.63
C PHE A 126 -12.51 0.50 -9.60
N ASP A 127 -11.43 1.22 -9.25
CA ASP A 127 -11.47 2.38 -8.35
C ASP A 127 -10.39 3.41 -8.74
N GLU A 128 -10.72 4.69 -8.65
CA GLU A 128 -9.81 5.82 -8.87
C GLU A 128 -10.21 6.97 -7.94
N GLU A 129 -9.24 7.55 -7.24
CA GLU A 129 -9.44 8.72 -6.40
C GLU A 129 -8.34 9.75 -6.64
N LEU A 130 -8.72 10.99 -6.94
CA LEU A 130 -7.81 12.11 -7.08
C LEU A 130 -7.94 13.05 -5.88
N ARG A 131 -6.81 13.40 -5.27
CA ARG A 131 -6.71 14.42 -4.24
C ARG A 131 -5.80 15.54 -4.68
N PHE A 132 -6.16 16.76 -4.32
CA PHE A 132 -5.33 17.94 -4.54
C PHE A 132 -4.92 18.51 -3.19
N ASN A 133 -3.62 18.76 -3.03
CA ASN A 133 -3.09 19.42 -1.85
C ASN A 133 -2.94 20.92 -2.16
N GLU A 134 -3.77 21.75 -1.55
CA GLU A 134 -3.76 23.20 -1.79
C GLU A 134 -2.47 23.89 -1.33
N THR A 135 -1.78 23.30 -0.34
CA THR A 135 -0.54 23.82 0.25
C THR A 135 0.67 23.50 -0.62
N THR A 136 0.82 22.24 -1.05
CA THR A 136 1.97 21.82 -1.88
C THR A 136 1.71 21.96 -3.38
N LYS A 137 0.45 22.24 -3.77
CA LYS A 137 -0.03 22.26 -5.17
C LYS A 137 0.18 20.93 -5.90
N ASP A 138 0.28 19.83 -5.16
CA ASP A 138 0.42 18.50 -5.73
C ASP A 138 -0.93 17.82 -5.93
N TYR A 139 -1.04 17.07 -7.02
CA TYR A 139 -2.07 16.07 -7.24
C TYR A 139 -1.57 14.72 -6.75
N THR A 140 -2.36 14.06 -5.91
CA THR A 140 -2.18 12.68 -5.49
C THR A 140 -3.27 11.84 -6.12
N MET A 141 -2.90 10.96 -7.03
CA MET A 141 -3.79 9.98 -7.62
C MET A 141 -3.64 8.65 -6.90
N TYR A 142 -4.76 8.00 -6.63
CA TYR A 142 -4.85 6.62 -6.23
C TYR A 142 -5.62 5.86 -7.30
N VAL A 143 -5.07 4.73 -7.77
CA VAL A 143 -5.79 3.82 -8.69
C VAL A 143 -5.81 2.40 -8.16
N ALA A 144 -6.87 1.66 -8.45
CA ALA A 144 -6.98 0.25 -8.13
C ALA A 144 -7.37 -0.55 -9.38
N TYR A 145 -6.57 -1.58 -9.65
CA TYR A 145 -6.75 -2.47 -10.77
C TYR A 145 -7.02 -3.89 -10.31
N GLU A 146 -7.82 -4.61 -11.10
CA GLU A 146 -8.05 -6.03 -10.95
C GLU A 146 -7.88 -6.76 -12.27
N ILE A 147 -7.36 -7.99 -12.19
CA ILE A 147 -7.25 -8.93 -13.31
C ILE A 147 -7.84 -10.27 -12.87
N LYS A 148 -8.69 -10.85 -13.72
CA LYS A 148 -9.23 -12.19 -13.48
C LYS A 148 -8.13 -13.24 -13.69
N LYS A 149 -7.82 -14.03 -12.65
CA LYS A 149 -6.74 -15.04 -12.71
C LYS A 149 -6.92 -16.01 -13.88
N ASN A 150 -8.16 -16.50 -14.05
CA ASN A 150 -8.49 -17.46 -15.11
C ASN A 150 -8.31 -16.88 -16.52
N ALA A 151 -8.56 -15.58 -16.73
CA ALA A 151 -8.34 -14.98 -18.05
C ALA A 151 -6.86 -14.77 -18.32
N MET A 152 -6.12 -14.31 -17.30
CA MET A 152 -4.67 -14.17 -17.38
C MET A 152 -3.98 -15.51 -17.69
N PHE A 153 -4.29 -16.59 -16.94
CA PHE A 153 -3.70 -17.90 -17.19
C PHE A 153 -4.07 -18.47 -18.57
N ARG A 154 -5.32 -18.25 -19.04
CA ARG A 154 -5.71 -18.64 -20.40
C ARG A 154 -4.94 -17.88 -21.47
N PHE A 155 -4.69 -16.59 -21.26
CA PHE A 155 -3.89 -15.79 -22.19
C PHE A 155 -2.44 -16.27 -22.23
N MET A 156 -1.82 -16.49 -21.06
CA MET A 156 -0.47 -17.03 -20.97
C MET A 156 -0.34 -18.40 -21.66
N LYS A 157 -1.32 -19.30 -21.49
CA LYS A 157 -1.34 -20.60 -22.18
C LYS A 157 -1.47 -20.49 -23.70
N LYS A 158 -2.04 -19.41 -24.24
CA LYS A 158 -2.11 -19.19 -25.69
C LYS A 158 -0.79 -18.67 -26.27
N GLN A 159 0.01 -17.99 -25.45
CA GLN A 159 1.27 -17.35 -25.83
C GLN A 159 2.50 -18.28 -25.63
N ALA A 160 2.40 -19.26 -24.72
CA ALA A 160 3.41 -20.28 -24.45
C ALA A 160 3.28 -21.49 -25.38
#